data_AF-A0A0G0KNE0-F1
#
_entry.id   AF-A0A0G0KNE0-F1
#
_cell.length_a   1.000
_cell.length_b   1.000
_cell.length_c   1.000
_cell.angle_alpha   90.00
_cell.angle_beta   90.00
_cell.angle_gamma   90.00
#
_symmetry.space_group_name_H-M   'P 1'
#
loop_
_entity.id
_entity.type
_entity.pdbx_description
1 polymer ?
#
loop_
_entity_poly.entity_id
_entity_poly.type
_entity_poly.pdbx_seq_one_letter_code
_entity_poly.pdbx_strand_id
1 'polypeptide(L)'
;MASITDLTQKQSKQSLWGFPQRLFFCDIIKSTLIIRKYKIMSRYDMPSANNIEQVKHMEKEPEEIIKEQRKNDIATLSKELAESGEKFSFSGIESDSYAKLKAEEDEFPGFVTPIDELIQQFKDEGMKIAVVSGKNAKAGNVFVLPFGSDDIKNDSIFPEKLQISENMDERLKELILLRRS
;
A
#
# COMPACT_ATOMS: atom_id res chain seq x y z
N MET A 1 35.17 -44.13 38.49
CA MET A 1 35.41 -44.42 37.06
C MET A 1 34.64 -43.33 36.30
N ALA A 2 35.27 -42.23 35.83
CA ALA A 2 36.19 -42.12 34.68
C ALA A 2 35.50 -42.53 33.37
N SER A 3 35.39 -41.74 32.28
CA SER A 3 35.91 -40.39 31.86
C SER A 3 34.83 -39.74 30.94
N ILE A 4 34.71 -38.43 30.61
CA ILE A 4 35.58 -37.38 30.01
C ILE A 4 36.14 -37.72 28.61
N THR A 5 36.01 -36.74 27.67
CA THR A 5 36.44 -36.66 26.23
C THR A 5 35.63 -37.50 25.22
N ASP A 6 35.51 -37.21 23.90
CA ASP A 6 35.94 -36.13 22.96
C ASP A 6 34.75 -35.80 22.01
N LEU A 7 34.57 -34.65 21.33
CA LEU A 7 35.32 -33.40 21.10
C LEU A 7 36.34 -33.30 19.92
N THR A 8 36.11 -33.96 18.79
CA THR A 8 36.81 -33.70 17.50
C THR A 8 35.82 -33.66 16.32
N GLN A 9 35.60 -32.56 15.59
CA GLN A 9 36.53 -31.76 14.78
C GLN A 9 37.20 -32.58 13.67
N LYS A 10 36.61 -32.56 12.46
CA LYS A 10 37.24 -33.07 11.24
C LYS A 10 37.22 -32.03 10.13
N GLN A 11 38.20 -31.12 10.16
CA GLN A 11 38.50 -30.28 9.02
C GLN A 11 39.37 -31.04 8.01
N SER A 12 38.92 -31.10 6.76
CA SER A 12 39.79 -31.23 5.57
C SER A 12 39.80 -29.87 4.87
N LYS A 13 40.79 -29.02 5.14
CA LYS A 13 42.08 -28.96 4.44
C LYS A 13 41.97 -28.75 2.93
N GLN A 14 42.37 -27.54 2.53
CA GLN A 14 43.20 -27.25 1.33
C GLN A 14 42.48 -27.44 -0.03
N SER A 15 42.74 -26.67 -1.10
CA SER A 15 43.89 -25.80 -1.41
C SER A 15 43.56 -24.71 -2.44
N LEU A 16 44.28 -23.58 -2.33
CA LEU A 16 44.82 -22.73 -3.42
C LEU A 16 44.01 -22.44 -4.70
N TRP A 17 43.80 -21.12 -4.91
CA TRP A 17 44.05 -20.38 -6.16
C TRP A 17 43.97 -21.12 -7.50
N GLY A 18 42.91 -20.85 -8.27
CA GLY A 18 42.82 -21.27 -9.67
C GLY A 18 41.63 -20.64 -10.39
N PHE A 19 41.82 -19.44 -10.95
CA PHE A 19 40.93 -18.90 -11.98
C PHE A 19 40.98 -19.78 -13.23
N PRO A 20 39.82 -20.15 -13.83
CA PRO A 20 39.76 -20.49 -15.24
C PRO A 20 38.92 -19.45 -15.98
N GLN A 21 39.56 -18.73 -16.89
CA GLN A 21 38.86 -17.97 -17.91
C GLN A 21 38.04 -18.94 -18.79
N ARG A 22 36.75 -18.64 -19.00
CA ARG A 22 36.08 -18.96 -20.27
C ARG A 22 35.10 -17.86 -20.64
N LEU A 23 35.63 -16.88 -21.37
CA LEU A 23 34.88 -16.20 -22.41
C LEU A 23 34.21 -17.27 -23.30
N PHE A 24 32.94 -17.08 -23.69
CA PHE A 24 32.68 -16.48 -25.00
C PHE A 24 31.19 -16.38 -25.38
N PHE A 25 30.89 -15.28 -26.08
CA PHE A 25 29.83 -15.04 -27.07
C PHE A 25 28.35 -14.87 -26.64
N CYS A 26 27.69 -13.97 -27.39
CA CYS A 26 26.30 -13.50 -27.34
C CYS A 26 25.94 -12.68 -26.07
N ASP A 27 25.53 -11.41 -26.12
CA ASP A 27 24.98 -10.61 -27.23
C ASP A 27 25.49 -9.15 -27.30
N ILE A 28 26.65 -8.93 -27.93
CA ILE A 28 27.12 -7.58 -28.35
C ILE A 28 26.48 -7.21 -29.71
N ILE A 29 25.14 -7.28 -29.83
CA ILE A 29 24.42 -6.86 -31.06
C ILE A 29 23.08 -6.15 -30.77
N LYS A 30 23.03 -5.25 -29.77
CA LYS A 30 21.91 -4.29 -29.61
C LYS A 30 22.33 -2.82 -29.40
N SER A 31 23.62 -2.51 -29.37
CA SER A 31 24.13 -1.15 -29.08
C SER A 31 24.44 -0.28 -30.31
N THR A 32 24.23 -0.78 -31.54
CA THR A 32 24.71 -0.13 -32.78
C THR A 32 23.60 0.31 -33.76
N LEU A 33 22.31 0.25 -33.37
CA LEU A 33 21.19 0.62 -34.24
C LEU A 33 20.56 2.01 -33.99
N ILE A 34 21.03 2.76 -32.99
CA ILE A 34 20.43 4.07 -32.63
C ILE A 34 21.20 5.27 -33.24
N ILE A 35 22.48 5.11 -33.58
CA ILE A 35 23.35 6.23 -34.01
C ILE A 35 23.22 6.56 -35.52
N ARG A 36 22.62 5.68 -36.35
CA ARG A 36 22.50 5.87 -37.81
C ARG A 36 21.25 6.63 -38.31
N LYS A 37 20.48 7.29 -37.43
CA LYS A 37 19.32 8.12 -37.85
C LYS A 37 19.54 9.64 -37.86
N TYR A 38 20.68 10.16 -37.37
CA TYR A 38 20.92 11.60 -37.24
C TYR A 38 21.69 12.24 -38.44
N LYS A 39 21.52 11.73 -39.66
CA LYS A 39 22.21 12.28 -40.86
C LYS A 39 21.31 12.55 -42.08
N ILE A 40 19.99 12.64 -41.90
CA ILE A 40 19.08 13.13 -42.96
C ILE A 40 17.97 14.00 -42.35
N MET A 41 18.31 15.26 -42.03
CA MET A 41 17.37 16.40 -42.00
C MET A 41 18.16 17.70 -41.99
N SER A 42 18.79 17.99 -43.13
CA SER A 42 19.30 19.32 -43.46
C SER A 42 18.17 20.06 -44.18
N ARG A 43 17.84 21.28 -43.69
CA ARG A 43 16.79 22.18 -44.18
C ARG A 43 15.36 21.64 -43.94
N TYR A 44 14.65 22.24 -42.97
CA TYR A 44 13.53 23.17 -43.19
C TYR A 44 13.23 23.91 -41.88
N ASP A 45 12.93 25.20 -42.00
CA ASP A 45 12.30 26.15 -41.08
C ASP A 45 12.52 26.02 -39.55
N MET A 46 13.15 27.06 -38.98
CA MET A 46 13.10 27.35 -37.54
C MET A 46 11.69 27.81 -37.15
N PRO A 47 10.92 27.09 -36.32
CA PRO A 47 9.76 27.66 -35.68
C PRO A 47 10.22 28.75 -34.69
N SER A 48 9.63 29.93 -34.83
CA SER A 48 9.86 31.11 -33.98
C SER A 48 9.82 30.80 -32.49
N ALA A 49 10.62 31.53 -31.71
CA ALA A 49 10.60 31.48 -30.25
C ALA A 49 9.24 31.95 -29.71
N ASN A 50 8.33 31.02 -29.39
CA ASN A 50 7.12 31.27 -28.61
C ASN A 50 6.37 29.99 -28.13
N ASN A 51 7.07 28.87 -27.90
CA ASN A 51 6.44 27.64 -27.36
C ASN A 51 7.35 26.85 -26.40
N ILE A 52 8.09 27.55 -25.54
CA ILE A 52 8.83 26.95 -24.41
C ILE A 52 8.01 27.15 -23.13
N GLU A 53 6.87 26.47 -23.00
CA GLU A 53 6.07 26.55 -21.77
C GLU A 53 5.36 25.25 -21.34
N GLN A 54 5.44 24.17 -22.14
CA GLN A 54 4.72 22.91 -21.87
C GLN A 54 5.60 21.66 -21.75
N VAL A 55 6.80 21.82 -21.18
CA VAL A 55 7.58 20.68 -20.67
C VAL A 55 7.88 20.87 -19.17
N LYS A 56 6.83 21.07 -18.38
CA LYS A 56 6.85 20.79 -16.94
C LYS A 56 6.86 19.27 -16.72
N HIS A 57 7.92 18.60 -17.18
CA HIS A 57 8.26 17.29 -16.65
C HIS A 57 8.73 17.49 -15.20
N MET A 58 7.78 17.43 -14.28
CA MET A 58 8.09 17.28 -12.86
C MET A 58 8.76 15.93 -12.68
N GLU A 59 10.09 15.94 -12.58
CA GLU A 59 10.80 14.91 -11.83
C GLU A 59 10.28 14.99 -10.40
N LYS A 60 9.28 14.14 -10.09
CA LYS A 60 8.83 13.97 -8.71
C LYS A 60 9.93 13.26 -7.96
N GLU A 61 10.30 13.81 -6.81
CA GLU A 61 11.15 13.14 -5.83
C GLU A 61 10.64 11.71 -5.59
N PRO A 62 11.54 10.72 -5.40
CA PRO A 62 11.16 9.31 -5.27
C PRO A 62 10.15 9.07 -4.13
N GLU A 63 10.19 9.91 -3.09
CA GLU A 63 9.25 9.89 -1.97
C GLU A 63 7.79 10.18 -2.38
N GLU A 64 7.56 11.16 -3.27
CA GLU A 64 6.20 11.47 -3.75
C GLU A 64 5.68 10.38 -4.70
N ILE A 65 6.57 9.71 -5.46
CA ILE A 65 6.20 8.54 -6.28
C ILE A 65 5.72 7.39 -5.40
N ILE A 66 6.45 7.06 -4.33
CA ILE A 66 6.05 6.00 -3.36
C ILE A 66 4.72 6.35 -2.69
N LYS A 67 4.54 7.62 -2.30
CA LYS A 67 3.32 8.12 -1.65
C LYS A 67 2.11 8.13 -2.57
N GLU A 68 2.30 8.31 -3.88
CA GLU A 68 1.23 8.16 -4.87
C GLU A 68 0.91 6.69 -5.16
N GLN A 69 1.92 5.81 -5.22
CA GLN A 69 1.72 4.36 -5.33
C GLN A 69 0.86 3.84 -4.17
N ARG A 70 1.26 4.06 -2.90
CA ARG A 70 0.46 3.67 -1.73
C ARG A 70 -0.99 4.15 -1.78
N LYS A 71 -1.24 5.37 -2.27
CA LYS A 71 -2.61 5.90 -2.41
C LYS A 71 -3.41 5.15 -3.49
N ASN A 72 -2.77 4.75 -4.57
CA ASN A 72 -3.40 3.96 -5.62
C ASN A 72 -3.67 2.52 -5.14
N ASP A 73 -2.74 1.93 -4.39
CA ASP A 73 -2.88 0.59 -3.81
C ASP A 73 -4.05 0.55 -2.81
N ILE A 74 -4.09 1.50 -1.87
CA ILE A 74 -5.22 1.69 -0.93
C ILE A 74 -6.53 1.86 -1.69
N ALA A 75 -6.57 2.72 -2.71
CA ALA A 75 -7.81 2.96 -3.48
C ALA A 75 -8.27 1.73 -4.25
N THR A 76 -7.34 0.92 -4.77
CA THR A 76 -7.61 -0.30 -5.53
C THR A 76 -8.13 -1.40 -4.59
N LEU A 77 -7.39 -1.73 -3.53
CA LEU A 77 -7.80 -2.73 -2.53
C LEU A 77 -9.15 -2.38 -1.88
N SER A 78 -9.35 -1.11 -1.51
CA SER A 78 -10.62 -0.67 -0.91
C SER A 78 -11.80 -0.81 -1.88
N LYS A 79 -11.56 -0.56 -3.17
CA LYS A 79 -12.58 -0.72 -4.20
C LYS A 79 -12.91 -2.19 -4.42
N GLU A 80 -11.92 -3.07 -4.51
CA GLU A 80 -12.11 -4.51 -4.64
C GLU A 80 -12.89 -5.10 -3.46
N LEU A 81 -12.55 -4.68 -2.23
CA LEU A 81 -13.26 -5.08 -1.00
C LEU A 81 -14.69 -4.53 -0.92
N ALA A 82 -14.95 -3.33 -1.44
CA ALA A 82 -16.30 -2.76 -1.49
C ALA A 82 -17.15 -3.42 -2.60
N GLU A 83 -16.56 -3.71 -3.76
CA GLU A 83 -17.24 -4.37 -4.89
C GLU A 83 -17.50 -5.86 -4.61
N SER A 84 -16.71 -6.53 -3.78
CA SER A 84 -16.96 -7.92 -3.39
C SER A 84 -18.20 -8.09 -2.50
N GLY A 85 -18.64 -7.03 -1.80
CA GLY A 85 -19.78 -7.07 -0.89
C GLY A 85 -19.60 -8.02 0.30
N GLU A 86 -18.35 -8.41 0.60
CA GLU A 86 -18.04 -9.37 1.65
C GLU A 86 -18.35 -8.81 3.05
N LYS A 87 -18.94 -9.67 3.90
CA LYS A 87 -19.14 -9.40 5.33
C LYS A 87 -17.92 -9.88 6.10
N PHE A 88 -17.23 -8.96 6.76
CA PHE A 88 -16.07 -9.26 7.59
C PHE A 88 -16.45 -9.33 9.08
N SER A 89 -15.72 -10.13 9.85
CA SER A 89 -15.87 -10.23 11.30
C SER A 89 -15.16 -9.07 12.00
N PHE A 90 -15.88 -8.33 12.85
CA PHE A 90 -15.32 -7.21 13.58
C PHE A 90 -14.35 -7.67 14.67
N SER A 91 -13.09 -7.24 14.58
CA SER A 91 -12.01 -7.63 15.49
C SER A 91 -11.81 -6.67 16.67
N GLY A 92 -12.59 -5.59 16.76
CA GLY A 92 -12.47 -4.54 17.77
C GLY A 92 -11.81 -3.25 17.26
N ILE A 93 -11.72 -2.26 18.16
CA ILE A 93 -11.07 -0.95 17.95
C ILE A 93 -9.86 -0.88 18.87
N GLU A 94 -8.77 -0.26 18.42
CA GLU A 94 -7.63 0.01 19.31
C GLU A 94 -8.00 0.96 20.45
N SER A 95 -7.44 0.74 21.64
CA SER A 95 -7.70 1.53 22.85
C SER A 95 -7.56 3.04 22.63
N ASP A 96 -6.48 3.42 21.94
CA ASP A 96 -6.11 4.82 21.70
C ASP A 96 -7.02 5.48 20.67
N SER A 97 -7.61 4.67 19.77
CA SER A 97 -8.61 5.11 18.80
C SER A 97 -10.00 5.20 19.42
N TYR A 98 -10.36 4.26 20.30
CA TYR A 98 -11.60 4.30 21.08
C TYR A 98 -11.65 5.53 22.00
N ALA A 99 -10.57 5.83 22.74
CA ALA A 99 -10.50 6.99 23.61
C ALA A 99 -10.69 8.32 22.86
N LYS A 100 -10.16 8.44 21.62
CA LYS A 100 -10.39 9.60 20.74
C LYS A 100 -11.83 9.70 20.28
N LEU A 101 -12.42 8.59 19.81
CA LEU A 101 -13.82 8.55 19.39
C LEU A 101 -14.78 8.90 20.53
N LYS A 102 -14.48 8.46 21.76
CA LYS A 102 -15.28 8.80 22.94
C LYS A 102 -15.15 10.28 23.33
N ALA A 103 -13.95 10.87 23.23
CA ALA A 103 -13.76 12.30 23.43
C ALA A 103 -14.49 13.14 22.35
N GLU A 104 -14.47 12.69 21.08
CA GLU A 104 -15.23 13.31 19.99
C GLU A 104 -16.77 13.26 20.25
N GLU A 105 -17.27 12.16 20.82
CA GLU A 105 -18.68 12.02 21.27
C GLU A 105 -19.02 12.97 22.43
N ASP A 106 -18.17 13.06 23.44
CA ASP A 106 -18.34 13.93 24.62
C ASP A 106 -18.28 15.43 24.26
N GLU A 107 -17.47 15.81 23.25
CA GLU A 107 -17.40 17.19 22.73
C GLU A 107 -18.64 17.58 21.90
N PHE A 108 -19.24 16.62 21.17
CA PHE A 108 -20.35 16.87 20.24
C PHE A 108 -21.54 15.89 20.44
N PRO A 109 -22.19 15.89 21.63
CA PRO A 109 -23.23 14.94 21.96
C PRO A 109 -24.43 15.05 21.01
N GLY A 110 -24.82 13.91 20.43
CA GLY A 110 -25.95 13.80 19.49
C GLY A 110 -25.64 14.20 18.04
N PHE A 111 -24.37 14.51 17.71
CA PHE A 111 -23.95 14.74 16.32
C PHE A 111 -23.56 13.45 15.58
N VAL A 112 -23.20 12.41 16.34
CA VAL A 112 -22.72 11.10 15.85
C VAL A 112 -23.40 9.98 16.63
N THR A 113 -23.46 8.78 16.05
CA THR A 113 -23.95 7.57 16.74
C THR A 113 -23.01 7.24 17.91
N PRO A 114 -23.51 6.97 19.14
CA PRO A 114 -22.65 6.67 20.29
C PRO A 114 -21.70 5.51 20.00
N ILE A 115 -20.42 5.65 20.34
CA ILE A 115 -19.40 4.67 19.92
C ILE A 115 -19.67 3.27 20.48
N ASP A 116 -20.28 3.18 21.65
CA ASP A 116 -20.63 1.93 22.32
C ASP A 116 -21.76 1.18 21.59
N GLU A 117 -22.76 1.91 21.08
CA GLU A 117 -23.85 1.35 20.26
C GLU A 117 -23.30 0.90 18.90
N LEU A 118 -22.44 1.74 18.29
CA LEU A 118 -21.80 1.43 17.02
C LEU A 118 -20.90 0.18 17.10
N ILE A 119 -20.10 0.05 18.16
CA ILE A 119 -19.31 -1.17 18.45
C ILE A 119 -20.21 -2.40 18.59
N GLN A 120 -21.39 -2.25 19.20
CA GLN A 120 -22.33 -3.37 19.36
C GLN A 120 -22.92 -3.79 18.01
N GLN A 121 -23.36 -2.84 17.18
CA GLN A 121 -23.79 -3.10 15.79
C GLN A 121 -22.69 -3.81 14.99
N PHE A 122 -21.44 -3.36 15.08
CA PHE A 122 -20.31 -4.01 14.42
C PHE A 122 -20.08 -5.47 14.85
N LYS A 123 -20.34 -5.82 16.12
CA LYS A 123 -20.26 -7.21 16.61
C LYS A 123 -21.41 -8.08 16.12
N ASP A 124 -22.63 -7.53 16.13
CA ASP A 124 -23.85 -8.29 15.82
C ASP A 124 -24.04 -8.44 14.29
N GLU A 125 -23.82 -7.36 13.54
CA GLU A 125 -23.99 -7.32 12.08
C GLU A 125 -22.72 -7.64 11.30
N GLY A 126 -21.53 -7.58 11.92
CA GLY A 126 -20.26 -7.56 11.22
C GLY A 126 -20.03 -6.24 10.49
N MET A 127 -18.96 -6.18 9.68
CA MET A 127 -18.54 -4.97 8.99
C MET A 127 -18.43 -5.14 7.47
N LYS A 128 -18.66 -4.06 6.73
CA LYS A 128 -18.41 -3.91 5.28
C LYS A 128 -17.46 -2.75 5.02
N ILE A 129 -16.72 -2.81 3.91
CA ILE A 129 -15.92 -1.70 3.42
C ILE A 129 -16.77 -0.84 2.48
N ALA A 130 -16.83 0.46 2.76
CA ALA A 130 -17.57 1.43 1.97
C ALA A 130 -16.61 2.47 1.39
N VAL A 131 -16.67 2.66 0.07
CA VAL A 131 -15.88 3.68 -0.63
C VAL A 131 -16.82 4.76 -1.17
N VAL A 132 -16.59 6.02 -0.78
CA VAL A 132 -17.39 7.15 -1.29
C VAL A 132 -16.94 7.50 -2.71
N SER A 133 -17.71 7.01 -3.68
CA SER A 133 -17.57 7.30 -5.12
C SER A 133 -17.84 8.78 -5.47
N GLY A 134 -16.86 9.64 -5.16
CA GLY A 134 -16.82 11.03 -5.62
C GLY A 134 -15.90 11.22 -6.84
N LYS A 135 -15.93 12.43 -7.43
CA LYS A 135 -15.00 12.84 -8.52
C LYS A 135 -13.50 12.70 -8.19
N ASN A 136 -13.17 12.50 -6.92
CA ASN A 136 -11.85 12.13 -6.43
C ASN A 136 -11.99 10.88 -5.54
N ALA A 137 -12.13 9.69 -6.13
CA ALA A 137 -12.02 8.40 -5.44
C ALA A 137 -10.56 8.13 -5.03
N LYS A 138 -10.02 9.01 -4.18
CA LYS A 138 -8.67 8.93 -3.62
C LYS A 138 -8.71 8.11 -2.33
N ALA A 139 -7.57 7.55 -1.95
CA ALA A 139 -7.33 6.74 -0.74
C ALA A 139 -7.97 7.24 0.58
N GLY A 140 -8.28 8.54 0.69
CA GLY A 140 -8.94 9.14 1.85
C GLY A 140 -10.39 8.70 2.08
N ASN A 141 -11.13 8.36 1.01
CA ASN A 141 -12.59 8.14 1.06
C ASN A 141 -12.99 6.69 1.37
N VAL A 142 -12.24 6.04 2.26
CA VAL A 142 -12.40 4.63 2.63
C VAL A 142 -12.87 4.54 4.06
N PHE A 143 -14.03 3.93 4.24
CA PHE A 143 -14.75 3.84 5.51
C PHE A 143 -15.14 2.40 5.79
N VAL A 144 -15.28 2.08 7.07
CA VAL A 144 -15.81 0.82 7.57
C VAL A 144 -17.19 1.11 8.16
N LEU A 145 -18.19 0.32 7.79
CA LEU A 145 -19.57 0.45 8.26
C LEU A 145 -20.11 -0.87 8.82
N PRO A 146 -21.07 -0.84 9.76
CA PRO A 146 -21.89 -2.01 10.08
C PRO A 146 -22.54 -2.55 8.81
N PHE A 147 -22.68 -3.88 8.69
CA PHE A 147 -23.13 -4.47 7.42
C PHE A 147 -24.53 -3.99 6.99
N GLY A 148 -25.44 -3.77 7.94
CA GLY A 148 -26.81 -3.29 7.71
C GLY A 148 -26.98 -1.77 7.64
N SER A 149 -25.99 -0.96 8.03
CA SER A 149 -26.07 0.50 7.95
C SER A 149 -25.49 1.03 6.63
N ASP A 150 -26.16 2.02 6.03
CA ASP A 150 -25.67 2.76 4.86
C ASP A 150 -25.31 4.23 5.21
N ASP A 151 -25.36 4.61 6.50
CA ASP A 151 -25.14 5.98 6.96
C ASP A 151 -23.64 6.31 7.16
N ILE A 152 -22.95 6.46 6.02
CA ILE A 152 -21.50 6.78 5.91
C ILE A 152 -21.07 8.02 6.73
N LYS A 153 -21.98 8.90 7.14
CA LYS A 153 -21.62 10.11 7.92
C LYS A 153 -21.48 9.87 9.42
N ASN A 154 -22.31 8.99 9.97
CA ASN A 154 -22.50 8.86 11.42
C ASN A 154 -21.97 7.53 11.95
N ASP A 155 -22.04 6.47 11.14
CA ASP A 155 -21.66 5.11 11.53
C ASP A 155 -20.27 4.71 11.02
N SER A 156 -19.57 5.62 10.34
CA SER A 156 -18.29 5.31 9.70
C SER A 156 -17.10 5.33 10.65
N ILE A 157 -16.27 4.30 10.58
CA ILE A 157 -14.96 4.24 11.23
C ILE A 157 -13.87 4.16 10.16
N PHE A 158 -12.71 4.80 10.38
CA PHE A 158 -11.56 4.67 9.49
C PHE A 158 -10.88 3.30 9.69
N PRO A 159 -10.44 2.60 8.62
CA PRO A 159 -9.79 1.29 8.74
C PRO A 159 -8.59 1.27 9.68
N GLU A 160 -7.83 2.38 9.74
CA GLU A 160 -6.67 2.55 10.63
C GLU A 160 -6.99 2.38 12.12
N LYS A 161 -8.24 2.64 12.55
CA LYS A 161 -8.69 2.55 13.96
C LYS A 161 -9.01 1.11 14.40
N LEU A 162 -9.14 0.16 13.47
CA LEU A 162 -9.49 -1.24 13.76
C LEU A 162 -8.33 -2.04 14.35
N GLN A 163 -8.63 -2.98 15.25
CA GLN A 163 -7.65 -3.96 15.71
C GLN A 163 -7.43 -5.06 14.65
N ILE A 164 -6.16 -5.36 14.34
CA ILE A 164 -5.80 -6.45 13.43
C ILE A 164 -5.79 -7.78 14.20
N SER A 165 -6.47 -8.80 13.65
CA SER A 165 -6.48 -10.17 14.17
C SER A 165 -5.87 -11.15 13.16
N GLU A 166 -5.46 -12.34 13.61
CA GLU A 166 -4.87 -13.37 12.74
C GLU A 166 -5.89 -13.98 11.77
N ASN A 167 -7.16 -14.08 12.19
CA ASN A 167 -8.26 -14.66 11.39
C ASN A 167 -8.95 -13.63 10.47
N MET A 168 -8.31 -12.48 10.20
CA MET A 168 -8.81 -11.44 9.31
C MET A 168 -8.38 -11.71 7.85
N ASP A 169 -9.20 -11.30 6.88
CA ASP A 169 -8.85 -11.36 5.46
C ASP A 169 -7.53 -10.62 5.18
N GLU A 170 -6.67 -11.22 4.35
CA GLU A 170 -5.32 -10.72 4.08
C GLU A 170 -5.34 -9.35 3.38
N ARG A 171 -6.29 -9.11 2.45
CA ARG A 171 -6.44 -7.84 1.73
C ARG A 171 -6.89 -6.73 2.68
N LEU A 172 -7.79 -7.04 3.61
CA LEU A 172 -8.23 -6.10 4.63
C LEU A 172 -7.10 -5.76 5.61
N LYS A 173 -6.32 -6.77 6.02
CA LYS A 173 -5.14 -6.58 6.87
C LYS A 173 -4.09 -5.70 6.18
N GLU A 174 -3.83 -5.92 4.90
CA GLU A 174 -2.94 -5.08 4.08
C GLU A 174 -3.46 -3.64 3.98
N LEU A 175 -4.76 -3.44 3.74
CA LEU A 175 -5.39 -2.12 3.71
C LEU A 175 -5.19 -1.32 5.02
N ILE A 176 -5.35 -1.98 6.18
CA ILE A 176 -5.14 -1.36 7.50
C ILE A 176 -3.66 -1.00 7.69
N LEU A 177 -2.73 -1.88 7.28
CA LEU A 177 -1.29 -1.63 7.37
C LEU A 177 -0.84 -0.46 6.48
N LEU A 178 -1.30 -0.40 5.22
CA LEU A 178 -1.00 0.67 4.27
C LEU A 178 -1.49 2.06 4.76
N ARG A 179 -2.57 2.09 5.55
CA ARG A 179 -3.08 3.32 6.16
C ARG A 179 -2.26 3.81 7.36
N ARG A 180 -1.53 2.91 8.04
CA ARG A 180 -0.70 3.23 9.22
C ARG A 180 0.75 3.62 8.88
N SER A 181 1.19 3.35 7.64
CA SER A 181 2.59 3.47 7.16
C SER A 181 2.92 4.75 6.40
#